data_AF-A0A6A5GK57-F1
#
_entry.id   AF-A0A6A5GK57-F1
#
_cell.length_a   1.000
_cell.length_b   1.000
_cell.length_c   1.000
_cell.angle_alpha   90.00
_cell.angle_beta   90.00
_cell.angle_gamma   90.00
#
_symmetry.space_group_name_H-M   'P 1'
#
loop_
_entity.id
_entity.type
_entity.pdbx_description
1 polymer ?
#
loop_
_entity_poly.entity_id
_entity_poly.type
_entity_poly.pdbx_seq_one_letter_code
_entity_poly.pdbx_strand_id
1 'polypeptide(L)'
;MTDGSHLALFFYPEISNTVEVIYRENNVQWKNVGLSTGQWIQRVFDVTKCRSLGSVTLNGTPNCDVFSFLNVVSYLEITNNCTKTSAIKALQVLSPVTSWITLFKLPFSNRVEFQRFWLGDVKCLRIHDDDLSSFQFKIDDLLASNAVKLQLLGIKMSLRDLNRFFSCWLDNTSNHRLEHLSVKSLEDINEDVLLEGLGATRFTENRTREFRSTDIFPKFREFTEGFDVRRVDGKLAAITFGNASEEIFINFDVWS
;
A
#
# COMPACT_ATOMS: atom_id res chain seq x y z
N MET A 1 -9.50 4.87 -22.02
CA MET A 1 -8.30 5.74 -22.13
C MET A 1 -8.62 7.03 -21.41
N THR A 2 -8.25 7.13 -20.13
CA THR A 2 -8.31 8.39 -19.39
C THR A 2 -7.17 9.27 -19.89
N ASP A 3 -7.50 10.45 -20.41
CA ASP A 3 -6.56 11.52 -20.72
C ASP A 3 -5.56 11.64 -19.56
N GLY A 4 -4.26 11.50 -19.84
CA GLY A 4 -3.16 11.27 -18.88
C GLY A 4 -2.87 12.45 -17.93
N SER A 5 -3.86 13.29 -17.67
CA SER A 5 -3.78 14.40 -16.74
C SER A 5 -4.04 13.89 -15.32
N HIS A 6 -2.99 13.44 -14.65
CA HIS A 6 -3.02 13.06 -13.24
C HIS A 6 -3.07 14.32 -12.38
N LEU A 7 -4.19 14.51 -11.69
CA LEU A 7 -4.35 15.53 -10.66
C LEU A 7 -3.95 14.93 -9.31
N ALA A 8 -2.99 15.54 -8.62
CA ALA A 8 -2.62 15.21 -7.25
C ALA A 8 -2.92 16.38 -6.31
N LEU A 9 -3.41 16.06 -5.11
CA LEU A 9 -3.57 17.04 -4.03
C LEU A 9 -2.63 16.71 -2.88
N PHE A 10 -1.87 17.70 -2.43
CA PHE A 10 -0.96 17.58 -1.30
C PHE A 10 -1.29 18.60 -0.21
N PHE A 11 -1.59 18.11 0.98
CA PHE A 11 -1.92 18.92 2.16
C PHE A 11 -0.72 19.02 3.09
N TYR A 12 -0.28 20.23 3.43
CA TYR A 12 0.88 20.49 4.30
C TYR A 12 0.52 20.66 5.78
N PRO A 13 1.49 20.51 6.70
CA PRO A 13 1.24 20.67 8.13
C PRO A 13 1.17 22.14 8.56
N GLU A 14 1.94 23.02 7.93
CA GLU A 14 2.11 24.42 8.37
C GLU A 14 1.24 25.43 7.61
N ILE A 15 0.64 25.03 6.49
CA ILE A 15 -0.13 25.94 5.63
C ILE A 15 -1.55 25.42 5.47
N SER A 16 -2.34 25.59 6.53
CA SER A 16 -3.72 25.09 6.62
C SER A 16 -4.68 25.59 5.53
N ASN A 17 -4.30 26.64 4.81
CA ASN A 17 -5.09 27.26 3.74
C ASN A 17 -4.48 27.09 2.34
N THR A 18 -3.38 26.34 2.19
CA THR A 18 -2.75 26.11 0.88
C THR A 18 -2.70 24.63 0.60
N VAL A 19 -3.19 24.25 -0.57
CA VAL A 19 -3.05 22.89 -1.10
C VAL A 19 -2.16 22.99 -2.33
N GLU A 20 -1.17 22.11 -2.40
CA GLU A 20 -0.37 21.97 -3.59
C GLU A 20 -1.09 21.05 -4.56
N VAL A 21 -1.25 21.54 -5.79
CA VAL A 21 -1.93 20.85 -6.87
C VAL A 21 -0.88 20.51 -7.91
N ILE A 22 -0.68 19.20 -8.15
CA ILE A 22 0.20 18.74 -9.21
C ILE A 22 -0.68 18.36 -10.40
N TYR A 23 -0.41 18.97 -11.55
CA TYR A 23 -1.13 18.72 -12.80
C TYR A 23 -0.16 18.77 -13.97
N ARG A 24 -0.10 17.70 -14.77
CA ARG A 24 0.82 17.57 -15.92
C ARG A 24 2.26 17.98 -15.54
N GLU A 25 2.76 17.42 -14.45
CA GLU A 25 4.13 17.65 -13.93
C GLU A 25 4.42 19.09 -13.45
N ASN A 26 3.44 19.99 -13.52
CA ASN A 26 3.56 21.33 -12.95
C ASN A 26 3.03 21.33 -11.52
N ASN A 27 3.81 21.94 -10.64
CA ASN A 27 3.45 22.17 -9.26
C ASN A 27 2.87 23.58 -9.12
N VAL A 28 1.63 23.68 -8.65
CA VAL A 28 1.00 24.97 -8.37
C VAL A 28 0.49 24.98 -6.94
N GLN A 29 1.03 25.89 -6.14
CA GLN A 29 0.50 26.17 -4.81
C GLN A 29 -0.74 27.04 -4.91
N TRP A 30 -1.89 26.52 -4.49
CA TRP A 30 -3.15 27.25 -4.48
C TRP A 30 -3.48 27.70 -3.07
N LYS A 31 -3.36 29.00 -2.82
CA LYS A 31 -3.83 29.64 -1.60
C LYS A 31 -5.35 29.79 -1.68
N ASN A 32 -6.08 29.27 -0.70
CA ASN A 32 -7.52 29.46 -0.62
C ASN A 32 -7.84 30.96 -0.46
N VAL A 33 -8.50 31.54 -1.46
CA VAL A 33 -8.88 32.96 -1.54
C VAL A 33 -10.21 33.27 -0.84
N GLY A 34 -10.56 32.50 0.21
CA GLY A 34 -11.82 32.65 0.96
C GLY A 34 -12.99 31.81 0.42
N LEU A 35 -12.73 30.83 -0.44
CA LEU A 35 -13.72 29.84 -0.87
C LEU A 35 -13.95 28.79 0.23
N SER A 36 -15.15 28.22 0.29
CA SER A 36 -15.32 26.98 1.03
C SER A 36 -14.52 25.87 0.36
N THR A 37 -14.12 24.86 1.13
CA THR A 37 -13.29 23.75 0.64
C THR A 37 -13.93 23.00 -0.53
N GLY A 38 -15.23 22.75 -0.47
CA GLY A 38 -15.96 22.12 -1.56
C GLY A 38 -15.97 22.97 -2.83
N GLN A 39 -16.18 24.29 -2.70
CA GLN A 39 -16.10 25.22 -3.84
C GLN A 39 -14.69 25.27 -4.43
N TRP A 40 -13.67 25.18 -3.57
CA TRP A 40 -12.28 25.15 -4.00
C TRP A 40 -11.96 23.86 -4.78
N ILE A 41 -12.29 22.68 -4.25
CA ILE A 41 -12.08 21.39 -4.94
C ILE A 41 -12.82 21.38 -6.28
N GLN A 42 -14.09 21.84 -6.30
CA GLN A 42 -14.88 21.94 -7.52
C GLN A 42 -14.20 22.85 -8.55
N ARG A 43 -13.69 24.02 -8.13
CA ARG A 43 -12.96 24.93 -9.01
C ARG A 43 -11.69 24.30 -9.58
N VAL A 44 -10.96 23.52 -8.78
CA VAL A 44 -9.77 22.79 -9.26
C VAL A 44 -10.16 21.81 -10.37
N PHE A 45 -11.23 21.02 -10.18
CA PHE A 45 -11.74 20.14 -11.22
C PHE A 45 -12.22 20.91 -12.47
N ASP A 46 -12.93 22.02 -12.29
CA ASP A 46 -13.46 22.85 -13.39
C ASP A 46 -12.35 23.47 -14.24
N VAL A 47 -11.25 23.90 -13.61
CA VAL A 47 -10.08 24.52 -14.29
C VAL A 47 -9.21 23.46 -14.96
N THR A 48 -8.91 22.36 -14.27
CA THR A 48 -8.03 21.30 -14.78
C THR A 48 -8.72 20.37 -15.79
N LYS A 49 -10.06 20.42 -15.85
CA LYS A 49 -10.92 19.49 -16.62
C LYS A 49 -10.72 18.02 -16.23
N CYS A 50 -10.10 17.74 -15.08
CA CYS A 50 -9.98 16.39 -14.53
C CYS A 50 -11.33 15.94 -13.94
N ARG A 51 -11.66 14.66 -14.15
CA ARG A 51 -12.89 14.04 -13.59
C ARG A 51 -12.62 13.11 -12.41
N SER A 52 -11.35 12.82 -12.14
CA SER A 52 -10.91 11.92 -11.08
C SER A 52 -9.56 12.39 -10.56
N LEU A 53 -9.26 12.06 -9.30
CA LEU A 53 -7.95 12.32 -8.71
C LEU A 53 -7.04 11.12 -8.91
N GLY A 54 -5.82 11.41 -9.37
CA GLY A 54 -4.76 10.41 -9.45
C GLY A 54 -4.28 10.06 -8.05
N SER A 55 -3.98 11.07 -7.24
CA SER A 55 -3.45 10.88 -5.89
C SER A 55 -3.91 11.95 -4.90
N VAL A 56 -4.00 11.57 -3.64
CA VAL A 56 -4.21 12.46 -2.49
C VAL A 56 -3.18 12.12 -1.43
N THR A 57 -2.39 13.11 -1.04
CA THR A 57 -1.39 12.97 0.03
C THR A 57 -1.74 13.89 1.20
N LEU A 58 -1.93 13.28 2.37
CA LEU A 58 -2.22 13.95 3.63
C LEU A 58 -0.93 14.06 4.43
N ASN A 59 -0.20 15.15 4.23
CA ASN A 59 1.00 15.49 5.01
C ASN A 59 0.72 16.60 6.03
N GLY A 60 -0.26 16.37 6.89
CA GLY A 60 -0.78 17.40 7.79
C GLY A 60 -2.27 17.19 8.03
N THR A 61 -2.91 18.17 8.68
CA THR A 61 -4.34 18.12 8.96
C THR A 61 -5.07 19.12 8.09
N PRO A 62 -5.90 18.67 7.13
CA PRO A 62 -6.78 19.58 6.42
C PRO A 62 -7.73 20.24 7.43
N ASN A 63 -7.80 21.58 7.43
CA ASN A 63 -8.68 22.34 8.33
C ASN A 63 -10.17 22.25 7.97
N CYS A 64 -10.53 21.38 7.05
CA CYS A 64 -11.83 21.33 6.42
C CYS A 64 -12.18 19.92 5.96
N ASP A 65 -13.48 19.67 5.78
CA ASP A 65 -13.96 18.37 5.33
C ASP A 65 -13.70 18.18 3.82
N VAL A 66 -12.45 17.95 3.47
CA VAL A 66 -12.01 17.75 2.09
C VAL A 66 -12.53 16.42 1.52
N PHE A 67 -12.75 15.43 2.38
CA PHE A 67 -12.97 14.04 1.97
C PHE A 67 -14.33 13.81 1.34
N SER A 68 -15.36 14.55 1.75
CA SER A 68 -16.73 14.42 1.24
C SER A 68 -16.89 14.82 -0.23
N PHE A 69 -15.87 15.45 -0.83
CA PHE A 69 -15.86 15.87 -2.23
C PHE A 69 -15.00 14.97 -3.13
N LEU A 70 -14.35 13.94 -2.56
CA LEU A 70 -13.42 13.06 -3.26
C LEU A 70 -14.12 11.75 -3.64
N ASN A 71 -14.75 11.72 -4.83
CA ASN A 71 -15.56 10.58 -5.25
C ASN A 71 -14.75 9.44 -5.91
N VAL A 72 -13.60 9.75 -6.50
CA VAL A 72 -12.71 8.74 -7.14
C VAL A 72 -11.26 9.18 -6.95
N VAL A 73 -10.50 8.40 -6.19
CA VAL A 73 -9.08 8.63 -5.89
C VAL A 73 -8.33 7.34 -6.21
N SER A 74 -7.31 7.37 -7.07
CA SER A 74 -6.59 6.14 -7.38
C SER A 74 -5.60 5.75 -6.28
N TYR A 75 -4.98 6.75 -5.64
CA TYR A 75 -3.94 6.60 -4.63
C TYR A 75 -4.17 7.53 -3.43
N LEU A 76 -4.12 6.98 -2.22
CA LEU A 76 -4.15 7.73 -0.97
C LEU A 76 -2.86 7.50 -0.20
N GLU A 77 -2.21 8.57 0.23
CA GLU A 77 -1.08 8.54 1.14
C GLU A 77 -1.38 9.35 2.39
N ILE A 78 -1.11 8.76 3.55
CA ILE A 78 -1.24 9.41 4.85
C ILE A 78 0.11 9.35 5.55
N THR A 79 0.73 10.51 5.75
CA THR A 79 2.05 10.62 6.39
C THR A 79 1.94 10.70 7.90
N ASN A 80 3.08 10.62 8.59
CA ASN A 80 3.20 10.76 10.05
C ASN A 80 2.73 12.12 10.59
N ASN A 81 2.63 13.15 9.74
CA ASN A 81 2.19 14.49 10.12
C ASN A 81 0.66 14.64 10.15
N CYS A 82 -0.09 13.68 9.62
CA CYS A 82 -1.55 13.70 9.66
C CYS A 82 -2.06 13.36 11.08
N THR A 83 -3.03 14.13 11.58
CA THR A 83 -3.68 13.79 12.86
C THR A 83 -4.47 12.50 12.74
N LYS A 84 -4.56 11.74 13.85
CA LYS A 84 -5.32 10.49 13.93
C LYS A 84 -6.76 10.66 13.47
N THR A 85 -7.44 11.71 13.92
CA THR A 85 -8.84 11.99 13.57
C THR A 85 -9.03 12.15 12.06
N SER A 86 -8.18 12.95 11.41
CA SER A 86 -8.27 13.16 9.96
C SER A 86 -7.89 11.92 9.17
N ALA A 87 -6.90 11.15 9.63
CA ALA A 87 -6.51 9.90 9.00
C ALA A 87 -7.62 8.84 9.07
N ILE A 88 -8.27 8.67 10.23
CA ILE A 88 -9.43 7.78 10.39
C ILE A 88 -10.55 8.21 9.44
N LYS A 89 -10.87 9.51 9.40
CA LYS A 89 -11.94 10.03 8.52
C LYS A 89 -11.61 9.81 7.04
N ALA A 90 -10.36 10.05 6.63
CA ALA A 90 -9.89 9.78 5.28
C ALA A 90 -10.03 8.30 4.92
N LEU A 91 -9.59 7.39 5.79
CA LEU A 91 -9.73 5.95 5.56
C LEU A 91 -11.20 5.53 5.45
N GLN A 92 -12.09 6.05 6.29
CA GLN A 92 -13.52 5.71 6.23
C GLN A 92 -14.18 6.13 4.92
N VAL A 93 -13.84 7.31 4.40
CA VAL A 93 -14.47 7.87 3.20
C VAL A 93 -13.80 7.36 1.92
N LEU A 94 -12.47 7.26 1.91
CA LEU A 94 -11.71 7.05 0.68
C LEU A 94 -11.35 5.58 0.43
N SER A 95 -11.24 4.73 1.45
CA SER A 95 -10.85 3.32 1.23
C SER A 95 -11.75 2.61 0.21
N PRO A 96 -13.09 2.76 0.23
CA PRO A 96 -13.98 2.09 -0.73
C PRO A 96 -13.78 2.52 -2.19
N VAL A 97 -13.24 3.72 -2.41
CA VAL A 97 -13.05 4.32 -3.74
C VAL A 97 -11.58 4.39 -4.16
N THR A 98 -10.67 3.84 -3.33
CA THR A 98 -9.23 3.92 -3.53
C THR A 98 -8.61 2.55 -3.81
N SER A 99 -7.79 2.50 -4.86
CA SER A 99 -7.10 1.26 -5.24
C SER A 99 -5.80 1.04 -4.46
N TRP A 100 -5.13 2.12 -4.06
CA TRP A 100 -3.83 2.04 -3.40
C TRP A 100 -3.78 2.96 -2.18
N ILE A 101 -3.46 2.39 -1.03
CA ILE A 101 -3.36 3.12 0.23
C ILE A 101 -1.93 2.93 0.78
N THR A 102 -1.24 4.04 1.03
CA THR A 102 0.04 4.09 1.74
C THR A 102 -0.16 4.77 3.08
N LEU A 103 0.19 4.09 4.16
CA LEU A 103 0.14 4.60 5.52
C LEU A 103 1.56 4.60 6.10
N PHE A 104 2.03 5.74 6.57
CA PHE A 104 3.28 5.80 7.33
C PHE A 104 3.06 5.31 8.77
N LYS A 105 1.88 5.62 9.34
CA LYS A 105 1.43 5.16 10.66
C LYS A 105 -0.06 4.87 10.67
N LEU A 106 -0.47 3.79 11.34
CA LEU A 106 -1.88 3.50 11.52
C LEU A 106 -2.51 4.46 12.53
N PRO A 107 -3.68 5.04 12.22
CA PRO A 107 -4.28 6.05 13.07
C PRO A 107 -5.17 5.47 14.18
N PHE A 108 -5.21 4.14 14.34
CA PHE A 108 -6.09 3.44 15.26
C PHE A 108 -5.55 3.43 16.69
N SER A 109 -6.46 3.41 17.67
CA SER A 109 -6.07 3.42 19.09
C SER A 109 -6.21 2.05 19.76
N ASN A 110 -6.88 1.10 19.11
CA ASN A 110 -7.12 -0.23 19.65
C ASN A 110 -7.18 -1.29 18.54
N ARG A 111 -7.09 -2.56 18.96
CA ARG A 111 -7.08 -3.72 18.06
C ARG A 111 -8.39 -3.89 17.28
N VAL A 112 -9.54 -3.49 17.83
CA VAL A 112 -10.84 -3.64 17.16
C VAL A 112 -10.95 -2.72 15.94
N GLU A 113 -10.52 -1.46 16.08
CA GLU A 113 -10.45 -0.52 14.96
C GLU A 113 -9.46 -0.98 13.88
N PHE A 114 -8.27 -1.42 14.30
CA PHE A 114 -7.27 -1.99 13.40
C PHE A 114 -7.83 -3.17 12.61
N GLN A 115 -8.44 -4.16 13.28
CA GLN A 115 -8.98 -5.34 12.60
C GLN A 115 -10.10 -4.99 11.62
N ARG A 116 -10.99 -4.04 11.96
CA ARG A 116 -12.05 -3.60 11.06
C ARG A 116 -11.49 -3.04 9.75
N PHE A 117 -10.40 -2.27 9.83
CA PHE A 117 -9.72 -1.75 8.65
C PHE A 117 -8.94 -2.85 7.91
N TRP A 118 -8.19 -3.66 8.65
CA TRP A 118 -7.29 -4.68 8.11
C TRP A 118 -8.02 -5.78 7.30
N LEU A 119 -9.21 -6.17 7.77
CA LEU A 119 -10.07 -7.15 7.10
C LEU A 119 -10.84 -6.57 5.91
N GLY A 120 -10.75 -5.26 5.67
CA GLY A 120 -11.39 -4.60 4.56
C GLY A 120 -10.77 -5.00 3.21
N ASP A 121 -11.59 -4.97 2.17
CA ASP A 121 -11.12 -5.19 0.81
C ASP A 121 -10.25 -4.02 0.36
N VAL A 122 -8.99 -4.30 0.04
CA VAL A 122 -8.05 -3.32 -0.50
C VAL A 122 -7.26 -3.92 -1.66
N LYS A 123 -7.14 -3.18 -2.75
CA LYS A 123 -6.36 -3.66 -3.90
C LYS A 123 -4.86 -3.57 -3.61
N CYS A 124 -4.38 -2.48 -3.03
CA CYS A 124 -3.02 -2.40 -2.55
C CYS A 124 -2.94 -1.63 -1.23
N LEU A 125 -2.30 -2.24 -0.23
CA LEU A 125 -1.99 -1.60 1.05
C LEU A 125 -0.49 -1.62 1.30
N ARG A 126 0.08 -0.45 1.56
CA ARG A 126 1.46 -0.26 1.99
C ARG A 126 1.48 0.36 3.38
N ILE A 127 2.19 -0.25 4.31
CA ILE A 127 2.51 0.29 5.64
C ILE A 127 4.02 0.53 5.69
N HIS A 128 4.43 1.79 5.87
CA HIS A 128 5.83 2.20 5.72
C HIS A 128 6.64 2.07 7.02
N ASP A 129 6.32 2.86 8.06
CA ASP A 129 7.16 2.99 9.26
C ASP A 129 6.57 2.30 10.51
N ASP A 130 5.33 1.83 10.44
CA ASP A 130 4.63 1.26 11.60
C ASP A 130 4.98 -0.22 11.78
N ASP A 131 5.54 -0.57 12.94
CA ASP A 131 5.90 -1.95 13.32
C ASP A 131 4.70 -2.78 13.79
N LEU A 132 3.53 -2.14 13.93
CA LEU A 132 2.26 -2.74 14.38
C LEU A 132 2.32 -3.40 15.78
N SER A 133 3.37 -3.13 16.56
CA SER A 133 3.57 -3.67 17.90
C SER A 133 2.41 -3.29 18.84
N SER A 134 1.89 -2.07 18.70
CA SER A 134 0.74 -1.56 19.46
C SER A 134 -0.56 -2.36 19.25
N PHE A 135 -0.67 -3.11 18.14
CA PHE A 135 -1.81 -3.97 17.82
C PHE A 135 -1.54 -5.45 18.11
N GLN A 136 -0.33 -5.78 18.60
CA GLN A 136 0.14 -7.15 18.77
C GLN A 136 0.01 -7.97 17.48
N PHE A 137 0.42 -7.37 16.36
CA PHE A 137 0.33 -7.99 15.04
C PHE A 137 1.07 -9.32 14.99
N LYS A 138 0.40 -10.35 14.47
CA LYS A 138 0.93 -11.71 14.36
C LYS A 138 0.66 -12.29 12.98
N ILE A 139 1.24 -13.45 12.73
CA ILE A 139 1.00 -14.24 11.51
C ILE A 139 -0.49 -14.48 11.23
N ASP A 140 -1.32 -14.68 12.24
CA ASP A 140 -2.76 -14.88 12.03
C ASP A 140 -3.45 -13.63 11.45
N ASP A 141 -2.98 -12.42 11.78
CA ASP A 141 -3.47 -11.18 11.18
C ASP A 141 -3.05 -11.11 9.71
N LEU A 142 -1.79 -11.44 9.39
CA LEU A 142 -1.32 -11.54 8.00
C LEU A 142 -2.12 -12.57 7.18
N LEU A 143 -2.40 -13.74 7.76
CA LEU A 143 -3.21 -14.79 7.15
C LEU A 143 -4.67 -14.35 6.89
N ALA A 144 -5.20 -13.46 7.72
CA ALA A 144 -6.56 -12.95 7.62
C ALA A 144 -6.71 -11.77 6.64
N SER A 145 -5.61 -11.23 6.09
CA SER A 145 -5.68 -10.12 5.14
C SER A 145 -6.44 -10.51 3.87
N ASN A 146 -7.25 -9.59 3.33
CA ASN A 146 -7.92 -9.75 2.05
C ASN A 146 -7.31 -8.85 0.94
N ALA A 147 -6.10 -8.36 1.15
CA ALA A 147 -5.43 -7.49 0.19
C ALA A 147 -5.00 -8.26 -1.07
N VAL A 148 -5.09 -7.62 -2.25
CA VAL A 148 -4.49 -8.16 -3.48
C VAL A 148 -2.97 -7.94 -3.45
N LYS A 149 -2.52 -6.78 -2.98
CA LYS A 149 -1.10 -6.47 -2.78
C LYS A 149 -0.86 -5.90 -1.39
N LEU A 150 0.14 -6.41 -0.70
CA LEU A 150 0.45 -6.01 0.67
C LEU A 150 1.95 -5.75 0.83
N GLN A 151 2.30 -4.56 1.33
CA GLN A 151 3.69 -4.17 1.57
C GLN A 151 3.84 -3.68 3.00
N LEU A 152 4.55 -4.44 3.82
CA LEU A 152 4.73 -4.19 5.25
C LEU A 152 6.19 -3.87 5.49
N LEU A 153 6.54 -2.59 5.29
CA LEU A 153 7.92 -2.12 5.35
C LEU A 153 8.35 -1.82 6.79
N GLY A 154 7.44 -1.71 7.76
CA GLY A 154 7.81 -1.53 9.18
C GLY A 154 7.92 -2.84 9.95
N ILE A 155 7.42 -3.94 9.38
CA ILE A 155 7.12 -5.17 10.12
C ILE A 155 8.18 -6.23 9.85
N LYS A 156 8.84 -6.66 10.92
CA LYS A 156 9.79 -7.77 10.90
C LYS A 156 9.08 -9.07 11.23
N MET A 157 9.21 -10.06 10.36
CA MET A 157 8.59 -11.38 10.49
C MET A 157 9.65 -12.46 10.61
N SER A 158 9.41 -13.46 11.45
CA SER A 158 10.30 -14.64 11.55
C SER A 158 10.20 -15.50 10.30
N LEU A 159 11.28 -16.21 9.94
CA LEU A 159 11.25 -17.12 8.79
C LEU A 159 10.22 -18.24 8.98
N ARG A 160 9.99 -18.67 10.22
CA ARG A 160 8.96 -19.68 10.55
C ARG A 160 7.54 -19.18 10.31
N ASP A 161 7.24 -17.94 10.69
CA ASP A 161 5.93 -17.35 10.41
C ASP A 161 5.72 -17.18 8.91
N LEU A 162 6.76 -16.80 8.16
CA LEU A 162 6.68 -16.67 6.70
C LEU A 162 6.56 -18.03 6.01
N ASN A 163 7.29 -19.05 6.46
CA ASN A 163 7.10 -20.41 5.98
C ASN A 163 5.66 -20.89 6.21
N ARG A 164 5.09 -20.62 7.39
CA ARG A 164 3.67 -20.91 7.69
C ARG A 164 2.73 -20.15 6.76
N PHE A 165 3.01 -18.87 6.50
CA PHE A 165 2.25 -18.08 5.54
C PHE A 165 2.25 -18.71 4.14
N PHE A 166 3.43 -19.03 3.62
CA PHE A 166 3.58 -19.65 2.30
C PHE A 166 2.89 -20.99 2.23
N SER A 167 3.04 -21.83 3.26
CA SER A 167 2.35 -23.13 3.35
C SER A 167 0.83 -22.96 3.26
N CYS A 168 0.24 -22.05 4.05
CA CYS A 168 -1.20 -21.78 3.98
C CYS A 168 -1.64 -21.27 2.60
N TRP A 169 -0.84 -20.44 1.94
CA TRP A 169 -1.12 -19.99 0.58
C TRP A 169 -1.04 -21.14 -0.43
N LEU A 170 -0.03 -22.01 -0.34
CA LEU A 170 0.15 -23.19 -1.21
C LEU A 170 -1.00 -24.20 -1.05
N ASP A 171 -1.50 -24.37 0.17
CA ASP A 171 -2.67 -25.21 0.46
C ASP A 171 -3.99 -24.53 0.09
N ASN A 172 -3.94 -23.29 -0.42
CA ASN A 172 -5.10 -22.49 -0.80
C ASN A 172 -6.10 -22.30 0.36
N THR A 173 -5.60 -22.18 1.59
CA THR A 173 -6.40 -22.01 2.82
C THR A 173 -6.56 -20.55 3.23
N SER A 174 -5.69 -19.66 2.75
CA SER A 174 -5.73 -18.22 3.03
C SER A 174 -5.30 -17.38 1.81
N ASN A 175 -5.54 -16.07 1.88
CA ASN A 175 -5.00 -15.09 0.93
C ASN A 175 -5.28 -15.42 -0.55
N HIS A 176 -6.49 -15.89 -0.88
CA HIS A 176 -6.85 -16.39 -2.22
C HIS A 176 -6.65 -15.37 -3.35
N ARG A 177 -6.80 -14.07 -3.01
CA ARG A 177 -6.69 -12.92 -3.92
C ARG A 177 -5.28 -12.33 -4.01
N LEU A 178 -4.36 -12.76 -3.16
CA LEU A 178 -3.04 -12.14 -3.07
C LEU A 178 -2.25 -12.38 -4.35
N GLU A 179 -1.67 -11.30 -4.86
CA GLU A 179 -0.78 -11.27 -6.03
C GLU A 179 0.64 -10.84 -5.65
N HIS A 180 0.79 -10.10 -4.55
CA HIS A 180 2.08 -9.61 -4.06
C HIS A 180 2.09 -9.43 -2.54
N LEU A 181 3.16 -9.91 -1.90
CA LEU A 181 3.53 -9.59 -0.53
C LEU A 181 4.99 -9.11 -0.48
N SER A 182 5.26 -8.11 0.36
CA SER A 182 6.61 -7.67 0.71
C SER A 182 6.69 -7.40 2.20
N VAL A 183 7.65 -8.03 2.88
CA VAL A 183 7.84 -7.96 4.33
C VAL A 183 9.32 -7.91 4.66
N LYS A 184 9.68 -7.38 5.83
CA LYS A 184 11.06 -7.49 6.33
C LYS A 184 11.28 -8.82 7.02
N SER A 185 12.44 -9.41 6.79
CA SER A 185 12.91 -10.51 7.60
C SER A 185 13.36 -10.00 8.97
N LEU A 186 13.02 -10.73 10.03
CA LEU A 186 13.52 -10.47 11.38
C LEU A 186 14.99 -10.85 11.55
N GLU A 187 15.43 -11.84 10.76
CA GLU A 187 16.71 -12.51 10.87
C GLU A 187 17.33 -12.70 9.47
N ASP A 188 18.62 -13.08 9.42
CA ASP A 188 19.27 -13.44 8.16
C ASP A 188 18.55 -14.60 7.47
N ILE A 189 18.55 -14.62 6.14
CA ILE A 189 17.83 -15.64 5.38
C ILE A 189 18.50 -17.00 5.57
N ASN A 190 17.78 -17.89 6.25
CA ASN A 190 18.03 -19.32 6.22
C ASN A 190 16.98 -19.97 5.30
N GLU A 191 17.40 -20.31 4.09
CA GLU A 191 16.54 -20.92 3.07
C GLU A 191 15.97 -22.27 3.53
N ASP A 192 16.74 -23.06 4.30
CA ASP A 192 16.28 -24.36 4.81
C ASP A 192 15.08 -24.20 5.76
N VAL A 193 15.05 -23.13 6.55
CA VAL A 193 13.93 -22.81 7.44
C VAL A 193 12.78 -22.17 6.68
N LEU A 194 13.06 -21.25 5.77
CA LEU A 194 12.04 -20.50 5.05
C LEU A 194 11.28 -21.38 4.04
N LEU A 195 11.99 -22.29 3.37
CA LEU A 195 11.48 -23.09 2.25
C LEU A 195 11.11 -24.52 2.64
N GLU A 196 11.26 -24.88 3.92
CA GLU A 196 10.93 -26.21 4.44
C GLU A 196 9.51 -26.63 4.01
N GLY A 197 9.39 -27.79 3.38
CA GLY A 197 8.10 -28.36 2.98
C GLY A 197 7.37 -27.64 1.83
N LEU A 198 7.90 -26.55 1.27
CA LEU A 198 7.22 -25.78 0.21
C LEU A 198 7.35 -26.38 -1.20
N GLY A 199 8.24 -27.37 -1.39
CA GLY A 199 8.57 -27.91 -2.72
C GLY A 199 9.18 -26.85 -3.66
N ALA A 200 9.91 -25.90 -3.09
CA ALA A 200 10.46 -24.75 -3.80
C ALA A 200 11.55 -25.15 -4.81
N THR A 201 11.49 -24.58 -6.02
CA THR A 201 12.49 -24.80 -7.07
C THR A 201 13.27 -23.51 -7.33
N ARG A 202 14.60 -23.56 -7.17
CA ARG A 202 15.45 -22.39 -7.42
C ARG A 202 15.49 -22.03 -8.91
N PHE A 203 15.47 -20.73 -9.21
CA PHE A 203 15.76 -20.20 -10.54
C PHE A 203 16.87 -19.13 -10.46
N THR A 204 17.62 -18.96 -11.55
CA THR A 204 18.74 -18.01 -11.68
C THR A 204 18.66 -17.19 -12.97
N GLU A 205 17.54 -17.26 -13.67
CA GLU A 205 17.30 -16.50 -14.88
C GLU A 205 16.71 -15.13 -14.53
N ASN A 206 17.15 -14.08 -15.23
CA ASN A 206 16.57 -12.76 -15.07
C ASN A 206 15.09 -12.77 -15.47
N ARG A 207 14.23 -12.40 -14.53
CA ARG A 207 12.79 -12.28 -14.71
C ARG A 207 12.39 -10.85 -14.36
N THR A 208 11.70 -10.19 -15.28
CA THR A 208 11.13 -8.86 -15.05
C THR A 208 9.64 -9.00 -14.75
N ARG A 209 9.19 -8.46 -13.62
CA ARG A 209 7.76 -8.38 -13.30
C ARG A 209 7.30 -6.92 -13.30
N GLU A 210 6.26 -6.64 -14.08
CA GLU A 210 5.57 -5.35 -14.03
C GLU A 210 4.79 -5.27 -12.73
N PHE A 211 5.25 -4.47 -11.77
CA PHE A 211 4.37 -3.98 -10.73
C PHE A 211 3.69 -2.75 -11.29
N ARG A 212 2.41 -2.89 -11.62
CA ARG A 212 1.52 -1.73 -11.68
C ARG A 212 1.43 -1.13 -10.28
N SER A 213 2.41 -0.28 -9.98
CA SER A 213 2.31 0.78 -8.99
C SER A 213 1.35 1.83 -9.55
N THR A 214 0.55 2.43 -8.68
CA THR A 214 -0.21 3.65 -9.01
C THR A 214 0.64 4.90 -8.87
N ASP A 215 1.95 4.77 -8.59
CA ASP A 215 2.89 5.82 -8.93
C ASP A 215 2.67 6.21 -10.41
N ILE A 216 2.93 7.46 -10.75
CA ILE A 216 2.82 8.01 -12.12
C ILE A 216 3.57 7.13 -13.16
N PHE A 217 4.42 6.20 -12.69
CA PHE A 217 5.15 5.22 -13.48
C PHE A 217 4.98 3.80 -12.91
N PRO A 218 4.76 2.77 -13.77
CA PRO A 218 4.86 1.38 -13.35
C PRO A 218 6.27 1.13 -12.80
N LYS A 219 6.35 0.51 -11.62
CA LYS A 219 7.63 0.07 -11.07
C LYS A 219 7.87 -1.33 -11.58
N PHE A 220 8.88 -1.51 -12.41
CA PHE A 220 9.35 -2.85 -12.74
C PHE A 220 10.22 -3.32 -11.59
N ARG A 221 9.99 -4.54 -11.11
CA ARG A 221 10.98 -5.21 -10.27
C ARG A 221 11.59 -6.29 -11.12
N GLU A 222 12.89 -6.12 -11.35
CA GLU A 222 13.72 -7.16 -11.94
C GLU A 222 14.23 -8.03 -10.80
N PHE A 223 14.09 -9.33 -10.97
CA PHE A 223 14.64 -10.32 -10.06
C PHE A 223 15.57 -11.22 -10.87
N THR A 224 16.80 -11.36 -10.39
CA THR A 224 17.83 -12.18 -11.06
C THR A 224 17.82 -13.62 -10.57
N GLU A 225 17.26 -13.86 -9.37
CA GLU A 225 17.18 -15.18 -8.74
C GLU A 225 16.03 -15.27 -7.74
N GLY A 226 15.69 -16.49 -7.34
CA GLY A 226 14.68 -16.77 -6.32
C GLY A 226 14.19 -18.22 -6.38
N PHE A 227 12.98 -18.43 -5.87
CA PHE A 227 12.36 -19.75 -5.77
C PHE A 227 10.93 -19.75 -6.29
N ASP A 228 10.63 -20.65 -7.22
CA ASP A 228 9.26 -20.92 -7.63
C ASP A 228 8.61 -21.93 -6.68
N VAL A 229 7.40 -21.60 -6.25
CA VAL A 229 6.50 -22.51 -5.50
C VAL A 229 5.17 -22.61 -6.24
N ARG A 230 4.44 -23.70 -6.00
CA ARG A 230 3.20 -23.99 -6.72
C ARG A 230 2.06 -24.31 -5.75
N ARG A 231 0.99 -23.54 -5.84
CA ARG A 231 -0.25 -23.77 -5.12
C ARG A 231 -0.96 -25.03 -5.60
N VAL A 232 -1.78 -25.63 -4.75
CA VAL A 232 -2.54 -26.86 -5.04
C VAL A 232 -3.45 -26.74 -6.27
N ASP A 233 -3.88 -25.52 -6.63
CA ASP A 233 -4.68 -25.23 -7.82
C ASP A 233 -3.85 -24.94 -9.09
N GLY A 234 -2.53 -25.08 -9.00
CA GLY A 234 -1.59 -24.87 -10.10
C GLY A 234 -1.07 -23.45 -10.25
N LYS A 235 -1.55 -22.46 -9.47
CA LYS A 235 -0.96 -21.12 -9.50
C LYS A 235 0.50 -21.16 -9.05
N LEU A 236 1.36 -20.48 -9.79
CA LEU A 236 2.76 -20.33 -9.44
C LEU A 236 2.95 -19.07 -8.60
N ALA A 237 3.97 -19.05 -7.76
CA ALA A 237 4.50 -17.84 -7.16
C ALA A 237 6.02 -17.89 -7.06
N ALA A 238 6.67 -16.73 -7.06
CA ALA A 238 8.09 -16.59 -6.82
C ALA A 238 8.36 -15.99 -5.43
N ILE A 239 9.27 -16.59 -4.67
CA ILE A 239 9.86 -16.02 -3.46
C ILE A 239 11.22 -15.43 -3.84
N THR A 240 11.42 -14.14 -3.58
CA THR A 240 12.67 -13.44 -3.89
C THR A 240 13.14 -12.59 -2.72
N PHE A 241 14.44 -12.30 -2.69
CA PHE A 241 15.07 -11.52 -1.63
C PHE A 241 15.58 -10.21 -2.19
N GLY A 242 15.44 -9.13 -1.42
CA GLY A 242 15.98 -7.83 -1.76
C GLY A 242 16.63 -7.19 -0.55
N ASN A 243 17.73 -6.47 -0.76
CA ASN A 243 18.39 -5.71 0.28
C ASN A 243 18.16 -4.23 0.05
N ALA A 244 17.69 -3.52 1.08
CA ALA A 244 17.57 -2.07 1.07
C ALA A 244 17.97 -1.53 2.45
N SER A 245 18.94 -0.62 2.48
CA SER A 245 19.38 0.07 3.72
C SER A 245 19.72 -0.88 4.87
N GLU A 246 20.50 -1.94 4.60
CA GLU A 246 20.89 -2.98 5.57
C GLU A 246 19.72 -3.88 6.06
N GLU A 247 18.52 -3.71 5.50
CA GLU A 247 17.38 -4.56 5.79
C GLU A 247 17.11 -5.54 4.66
N ILE A 248 16.76 -6.76 5.07
CA ILE A 248 16.43 -7.86 4.16
C ILE A 248 14.92 -7.90 3.99
N PHE A 249 14.48 -7.82 2.74
CA PHE A 249 13.08 -7.97 2.35
C PHE A 249 12.86 -9.30 1.68
N ILE A 250 11.79 -9.98 2.10
CA ILE A 250 11.26 -11.17 1.43
C ILE A 250 10.04 -10.71 0.63
N ASN A 251 10.04 -11.05 -0.65
CA ASN A 251 8.96 -10.75 -1.57
C ASN A 251 8.34 -12.04 -2.07
N PHE A 252 7.03 -12.01 -2.24
CA PHE A 252 6.24 -13.13 -2.72
C PHE A 252 5.32 -12.67 -3.84
N ASP A 253 5.44 -13.30 -5.00
CA ASP A 253 4.93 -12.78 -6.26
C ASP A 253 4.18 -13.87 -7.05
N VAL A 254 2.85 -13.81 -7.05
CA VAL A 254 1.98 -14.83 -7.68
C VAL A 254 1.84 -14.58 -9.17
N TRP A 255 2.17 -15.55 -10.02
CA TRP A 255 2.01 -15.45 -11.47
C TRP A 255 0.52 -15.41 -11.83
N SER A 256 0.12 -14.41 -12.64
CA SER A 256 -1.26 -14.18 -13.10
C SER A 256 -1.37 -14.29 -14.60
#